data_AF-A0A0J8DDH2-F1
#
_entry.id   AF-A0A0J8DDH2-F1
#
_cell.length_a   1.000
_cell.length_b   1.000
_cell.length_c   1.000
_cell.angle_alpha   90.00
_cell.angle_beta   90.00
_cell.angle_gamma   90.00
#
_symmetry.space_group_name_H-M   'P 1'
#
loop_
_entity.id
_entity.type
_entity.pdbx_description
1 polymer ?
#
loop_
_entity_poly.entity_id
_entity_poly.type
_entity_poly.pdbx_seq_one_letter_code
_entity_poly.pdbx_strand_id
1 'polypeptide(L)'
;MLIDMTLKITPKMVADAEGNGMKSLVGHLGTHFDVMNKEFPLDYVERNGIVFDVSKIQDRDISTEDIDLHKVEKGMFVAFFTGFIEKEEYGSKKYFNEHPQISNELIDALLYKEISIIGIDFAGVRRGKEHTAKDQYCADKGVFIIENLCNLKEVLKGEMSVGFKVNTYPVNFTGVTGLPCRVVAKI
;
A
#
# COMPACT_ATOMS: atom_id res chain seq x y z
N MET A 1 -3.21 4.32 21.18
CA MET A 1 -2.21 3.24 20.97
C MET A 1 -1.51 3.48 19.63
N LEU A 2 -0.24 3.12 19.50
CA LEU A 2 0.48 3.19 18.22
C LEU A 2 0.70 1.76 17.68
N ILE A 3 0.43 1.56 16.40
CA ILE A 3 0.70 0.31 15.68
C ILE A 3 1.65 0.64 14.54
N ASP A 4 2.79 -0.05 14.51
CA ASP A 4 3.75 0.06 13.41
C ASP A 4 3.25 -0.75 12.22
N MET A 5 2.98 -0.09 11.10
CA MET A 5 2.54 -0.74 9.86
C MET A 5 3.68 -0.95 8.87
N THR A 6 4.93 -0.78 9.33
CA THR A 6 6.14 -0.87 8.50
C THR A 6 6.76 -2.26 8.60
N LEU A 7 6.94 -2.92 7.46
CA LEU A 7 7.63 -4.21 7.40
C LEU A 7 9.07 -4.08 7.91
N LYS A 8 9.42 -4.91 8.90
CA LYS A 8 10.80 -5.00 9.39
C LYS A 8 11.65 -5.78 8.37
N ILE A 9 12.56 -5.08 7.71
CA ILE A 9 13.48 -5.68 6.74
C ILE A 9 14.69 -6.33 7.42
N THR A 10 14.99 -7.56 7.03
CA THR A 10 16.17 -8.32 7.46
C THR A 10 17.17 -8.48 6.31
N PRO A 11 18.47 -8.73 6.57
CA PRO A 11 19.44 -8.99 5.49
C PRO A 11 19.04 -10.13 4.55
N LYS A 12 18.39 -11.18 5.08
CA LYS A 12 17.86 -12.30 4.27
C LYS A 12 16.80 -11.80 3.29
N MET A 13 15.83 -11.02 3.76
CA MET A 13 14.77 -10.45 2.92
C MET A 13 15.31 -9.56 1.81
N VAL A 14 16.39 -8.80 2.08
CA VAL A 14 17.07 -8.00 1.05
C VAL A 14 17.65 -8.90 -0.03
N ALA A 15 18.40 -9.92 0.36
CA ALA A 15 19.00 -10.88 -0.58
C ALA A 15 17.95 -11.64 -1.40
N ASP A 16 16.84 -12.05 -0.76
CA ASP A 16 15.74 -12.76 -1.42
C ASP A 16 15.03 -11.86 -2.44
N ALA A 17 14.77 -10.60 -2.08
CA ALA A 17 14.16 -9.61 -2.99
C ALA A 17 15.07 -9.34 -4.21
N GLU A 18 16.37 -9.14 -3.97
CA GLU A 18 17.36 -8.95 -5.03
C GLU A 18 17.47 -10.15 -5.98
N GLY A 19 17.45 -11.36 -5.42
CA GLY A 19 17.53 -12.61 -6.17
C GLY A 19 16.31 -12.90 -7.05
N ASN A 20 15.13 -12.39 -6.68
CA ASN A 20 13.87 -12.63 -7.40
C ASN A 20 13.47 -11.53 -8.39
N GLY A 21 14.45 -10.76 -8.87
CA GLY A 21 14.26 -9.84 -10.00
C GLY A 21 13.77 -8.44 -9.62
N MET A 22 13.52 -8.18 -8.33
CA MET A 22 13.65 -6.80 -7.84
C MET A 22 15.14 -6.52 -7.71
N LYS A 23 15.81 -6.04 -8.78
CA LYS A 23 16.94 -5.13 -8.51
C LYS A 23 16.29 -4.03 -7.67
N SER A 24 16.53 -4.04 -6.35
CA SER A 24 15.91 -3.12 -5.42
C SER A 24 16.27 -1.71 -5.88
N LEU A 25 15.41 -1.13 -6.74
CA LEU A 25 15.52 0.24 -7.16
C LEU A 25 15.53 1.00 -5.85
N VAL A 26 16.65 1.68 -5.58
CA VAL A 26 16.91 2.45 -4.36
C VAL A 26 15.64 3.23 -4.04
N GLY A 27 14.77 2.73 -3.16
CA GLY A 27 13.39 3.20 -3.17
C GLY A 27 12.29 2.20 -2.77
N HIS A 28 12.23 1.05 -3.43
CA HIS A 28 11.08 0.13 -3.37
C HIS A 28 11.28 -1.07 -2.41
N LEU A 29 12.26 -0.99 -1.52
CA LEU A 29 12.55 -2.05 -0.56
C LEU A 29 11.62 -1.93 0.66
N GLY A 30 10.95 -3.04 1.01
CA GLY A 30 10.02 -3.10 2.12
C GLY A 30 8.80 -2.21 1.95
N THR A 31 8.32 -1.66 3.06
CA THR A 31 7.26 -0.66 3.04
C THR A 31 7.79 0.65 2.46
N HIS A 32 7.20 1.08 1.36
CA HIS A 32 7.64 2.26 0.63
C HIS A 32 6.45 3.00 0.04
N PHE A 33 6.68 4.27 -0.25
CA PHE A 33 5.75 5.18 -0.90
C PHE A 33 6.16 5.34 -2.36
N ASP A 34 5.27 5.00 -3.29
CA ASP A 34 5.51 5.15 -4.72
C ASP A 34 5.28 6.59 -5.15
N VAL A 35 6.35 7.38 -5.07
CA VAL A 35 6.35 8.81 -5.43
C VAL A 35 6.34 9.03 -6.95
N MET A 36 6.76 8.03 -7.71
CA MET A 36 6.82 8.06 -9.17
C MET A 36 7.64 9.26 -9.67
N ASN A 37 7.10 10.07 -10.58
CA ASN A 37 7.74 11.30 -11.05
C ASN A 37 7.30 12.57 -10.27
N LYS A 38 6.76 12.40 -9.06
CA LYS A 38 6.29 13.50 -8.19
C LYS A 38 7.23 13.73 -7.01
N GLU A 39 6.77 14.52 -6.05
CA GLU A 39 7.38 14.66 -4.73
C GLU A 39 6.35 14.28 -3.67
N PHE A 40 6.81 13.87 -2.49
CA PHE A 40 5.93 13.58 -1.37
C PHE A 40 5.28 14.87 -0.85
N PRO A 41 3.94 15.00 -0.84
CA PRO A 41 3.28 16.19 -0.31
C PRO A 41 3.36 16.18 1.23
N LEU A 42 3.98 17.20 1.83
CA LEU A 42 4.22 17.22 3.27
C LEU A 42 2.93 17.24 4.12
N ASP A 43 1.81 17.72 3.55
CA ASP A 43 0.50 17.66 4.20
C ASP A 43 -0.08 16.22 4.25
N TYR A 44 0.57 15.24 3.59
CA TYR A 44 0.23 13.81 3.66
C TYR A 44 0.91 13.12 4.85
N VAL A 45 1.75 13.82 5.63
CA VAL A 45 2.40 13.27 6.83
C VAL A 45 1.39 12.75 7.84
N GLU A 46 0.24 13.40 7.99
CA GLU A 46 -0.86 12.90 8.81
C GLU A 46 -2.17 12.92 8.04
N ARG A 47 -2.85 11.78 7.96
CA ARG A 47 -4.16 11.64 7.31
C ARG A 47 -5.15 10.92 8.22
N ASN A 48 -6.44 11.19 7.99
CA ASN A 48 -7.49 10.27 8.45
C ASN A 48 -7.37 9.00 7.60
N GLY A 49 -7.36 7.85 8.25
CA GLY A 49 -7.24 6.55 7.61
C GLY A 49 -8.50 5.71 7.80
N ILE A 50 -8.75 4.80 6.86
CA ILE A 50 -9.66 3.68 7.01
C ILE A 50 -8.99 2.43 6.47
N VAL A 51 -9.10 1.31 7.17
CA VAL A 51 -8.66 0.00 6.69
C VAL A 51 -9.89 -0.87 6.47
N PHE A 52 -9.92 -1.59 5.35
CA PHE A 52 -10.94 -2.58 5.03
C PHE A 52 -10.34 -3.98 5.11
N ASP A 53 -11.04 -4.89 5.79
CA ASP A 53 -10.73 -6.32 5.73
C ASP A 53 -11.29 -6.91 4.43
N VAL A 54 -10.39 -7.24 3.51
CA VAL A 54 -10.68 -7.91 2.24
C VAL A 54 -9.97 -9.27 2.17
N SER A 55 -9.57 -9.83 3.33
CA SER A 55 -8.80 -11.08 3.44
C SER A 55 -9.53 -12.34 2.92
N LYS A 56 -10.84 -12.24 2.74
CA LYS A 56 -11.70 -13.28 2.16
C LYS A 56 -11.77 -13.24 0.63
N ILE A 57 -11.31 -12.15 0.00
CA ILE A 57 -11.34 -12.01 -1.46
C ILE A 57 -10.13 -12.72 -2.06
N GLN A 58 -10.39 -13.77 -2.84
CA GLN A 58 -9.39 -14.63 -3.45
C GLN A 58 -9.78 -14.89 -4.91
N ASP A 59 -8.80 -15.21 -5.74
CA ASP A 59 -8.96 -15.61 -7.16
C ASP A 59 -9.62 -14.58 -8.10
N ARG A 60 -9.85 -13.35 -7.62
CA ARG A 60 -10.28 -12.20 -8.42
C ARG A 60 -9.71 -10.90 -7.86
N ASP A 61 -9.82 -9.82 -8.65
CA ASP A 61 -9.50 -8.47 -8.18
C ASP A 61 -10.47 -8.04 -7.06
N ILE A 62 -9.96 -7.27 -6.09
CA ILE A 62 -10.76 -6.57 -5.08
C ILE A 62 -11.52 -5.46 -5.79
N SER A 63 -12.84 -5.45 -5.68
CA SER A 63 -13.74 -4.57 -6.44
C SER A 63 -14.47 -3.59 -5.52
N THR A 64 -15.24 -2.67 -6.11
CA THR A 64 -16.03 -1.68 -5.36
C THR A 64 -17.11 -2.31 -4.47
N GLU A 65 -17.53 -3.55 -4.74
CA GLU A 65 -18.55 -4.23 -3.94
C GLU A 65 -18.00 -4.83 -2.64
N ASP A 66 -16.67 -4.95 -2.54
CA ASP A 66 -15.98 -5.53 -1.37
C ASP A 66 -15.79 -4.53 -0.23
N ILE A 67 -16.03 -3.24 -0.48
CA ILE A 67 -15.85 -2.17 0.50
C ILE A 67 -17.05 -1.22 0.54
N ASP A 68 -17.23 -0.57 1.69
CA ASP A 68 -18.23 0.49 1.83
C ASP A 68 -17.62 1.85 1.45
N LEU A 69 -17.76 2.22 0.17
CA LEU A 69 -17.28 3.50 -0.37
C LEU A 69 -17.96 4.75 0.26
N HIS A 70 -19.06 4.59 1.00
CA HIS A 70 -19.66 5.72 1.71
C HIS A 70 -18.82 6.16 2.91
N LYS A 71 -17.98 5.27 3.46
CA LYS A 71 -17.03 5.60 4.54
C LYS A 71 -15.75 6.27 4.04
N VAL A 72 -15.57 6.38 2.72
CA VAL A 72 -14.39 6.99 2.10
C VAL A 72 -14.65 8.45 1.78
N GLU A 73 -13.82 9.30 2.37
CA GLU A 73 -13.86 10.76 2.22
C GLU A 73 -12.58 11.29 1.53
N LYS A 74 -12.67 12.52 1.04
CA LYS A 74 -11.56 13.24 0.42
C LYS A 74 -10.35 13.32 1.36
N GLY A 75 -9.17 13.09 0.80
CA GLY A 75 -7.89 13.19 1.52
C GLY A 75 -7.62 12.05 2.49
N MET A 76 -8.42 10.98 2.50
CA MET A 76 -8.17 9.83 3.39
C MET A 76 -7.02 8.95 2.90
N PHE A 77 -6.38 8.26 3.84
CA PHE A 77 -5.60 7.05 3.58
C PHE A 77 -6.56 5.85 3.57
N VAL A 78 -6.63 5.10 2.47
CA VAL A 78 -7.51 3.93 2.36
C VAL A 78 -6.65 2.68 2.25
N ALA A 79 -6.71 1.83 3.28
CA ALA A 79 -5.91 0.62 3.39
C ALA A 79 -6.73 -0.64 3.09
N PHE A 80 -6.09 -1.64 2.47
CA PHE A 80 -6.69 -2.94 2.19
C PHE A 80 -5.87 -4.03 2.88
N PHE A 81 -6.50 -4.73 3.83
CA PHE A 81 -5.90 -5.88 4.47
C PHE A 81 -6.32 -7.16 3.76
N THR A 82 -5.35 -7.87 3.19
CA THR A 82 -5.55 -9.18 2.55
C THR A 82 -4.95 -10.32 3.37
N GLY A 83 -4.04 -9.99 4.29
CA GLY A 83 -3.17 -10.90 5.00
C GLY A 83 -2.05 -11.47 4.14
N PHE A 84 -1.80 -10.95 2.93
CA PHE A 84 -0.82 -11.52 2.01
C PHE A 84 0.61 -11.45 2.58
N ILE A 85 0.99 -10.32 3.20
CA ILE A 85 2.27 -10.19 3.91
C ILE A 85 2.47 -11.14 5.09
N GLU A 86 1.38 -11.65 5.67
CA GLU A 86 1.44 -12.61 6.76
C GLU A 86 1.53 -14.06 6.24
N LYS A 87 0.98 -14.32 5.04
CA LYS A 87 0.87 -15.66 4.44
C LYS A 87 2.07 -16.01 3.56
N GLU A 88 2.64 -15.01 2.88
CA GLU A 88 3.70 -15.19 1.89
C GLU A 88 4.96 -14.44 2.32
N GLU A 89 6.12 -15.12 2.25
CA GLU A 89 7.38 -14.54 2.65
C GLU A 89 7.77 -13.39 1.71
N TYR A 90 7.90 -12.17 2.26
CA TYR A 90 8.44 -11.02 1.54
C TYR A 90 9.81 -11.34 0.96
N GLY A 91 10.02 -11.01 -0.31
CA GLY A 91 11.24 -11.34 -1.04
C GLY A 91 11.09 -12.58 -1.93
N SER A 92 10.08 -13.43 -1.69
CA SER A 92 9.87 -14.63 -2.49
C SER A 92 9.31 -14.33 -3.89
N LYS A 93 9.58 -15.22 -4.85
CA LYS A 93 8.99 -15.13 -6.20
C LYS A 93 7.46 -15.08 -6.17
N LYS A 94 6.83 -15.85 -5.29
CA LYS A 94 5.38 -15.89 -5.15
C LYS A 94 4.83 -14.56 -4.66
N TYR A 95 5.50 -13.96 -3.67
CA TYR A 95 5.13 -12.64 -3.14
C TYR A 95 5.03 -11.58 -4.24
N PHE A 96 6.00 -11.53 -5.15
CA PHE A 96 6.03 -10.50 -6.20
C PHE A 96 5.20 -10.82 -7.45
N ASN A 97 4.78 -12.07 -7.68
CA ASN A 97 4.07 -12.44 -8.92
C ASN A 97 2.60 -12.82 -8.70
N GLU A 98 2.22 -13.21 -7.49
CA GLU A 98 0.90 -13.77 -7.19
C GLU A 98 0.12 -12.94 -6.15
N HIS A 99 0.62 -11.76 -5.77
CA HIS A 99 -0.03 -10.86 -4.81
C HIS A 99 -1.43 -10.39 -5.25
N PRO A 100 -2.41 -10.16 -4.35
CA PRO A 100 -3.72 -9.62 -4.72
C PRO A 100 -3.67 -8.38 -5.63
N GLN A 101 -4.78 -8.09 -6.32
CA GLN A 101 -4.92 -6.89 -7.16
C GLN A 101 -6.17 -6.12 -6.78
N ILE A 102 -6.13 -4.81 -7.02
CA ILE A 102 -7.28 -3.92 -6.95
C ILE A 102 -7.82 -3.72 -8.37
N SER A 103 -9.13 -3.84 -8.54
CA SER A 103 -9.78 -3.67 -9.84
C SER A 103 -9.60 -2.23 -10.34
N ASN A 104 -9.60 -2.04 -11.66
CA ASN A 104 -9.48 -0.70 -12.23
C ASN A 104 -10.64 0.21 -11.80
N GLU A 105 -11.84 -0.36 -11.70
CA GLU A 105 -13.05 0.34 -11.27
C GLU A 105 -12.93 0.84 -9.83
N LEU A 106 -12.38 0.02 -8.92
CA LEU A 106 -12.15 0.44 -7.55
C LEU A 106 -11.06 1.51 -7.46
N ILE A 107 -9.96 1.37 -8.21
CA ILE A 107 -8.93 2.42 -8.26
C ILE A 107 -9.55 3.74 -8.75
N ASP A 108 -10.30 3.73 -9.86
CA ASP A 108 -10.95 4.92 -10.39
C ASP A 108 -11.97 5.53 -9.43
N ALA A 109 -12.72 4.71 -8.67
CA ALA A 109 -13.63 5.19 -7.64
C ALA A 109 -12.91 5.90 -6.48
N LEU A 110 -11.75 5.38 -6.05
CA LEU A 110 -10.92 6.01 -5.01
C LEU A 110 -10.29 7.31 -5.51
N LEU A 111 -9.85 7.35 -6.76
CA LEU A 111 -9.33 8.56 -7.41
C LEU A 111 -10.41 9.64 -7.53
N TYR A 112 -11.64 9.25 -7.92
CA TYR A 112 -12.78 10.16 -7.98
C TYR A 112 -13.13 10.75 -6.60
N LYS A 113 -12.93 9.98 -5.52
CA LYS A 113 -13.09 10.45 -4.14
C LYS A 113 -11.97 11.39 -3.68
N GLU A 114 -10.92 11.58 -4.49
CA GLU A 114 -9.76 12.41 -4.16
C GLU A 114 -9.12 12.01 -2.82
N ILE A 115 -8.99 10.71 -2.57
CA ILE A 115 -8.25 10.20 -1.40
C ILE A 115 -6.76 10.57 -1.51
N SER A 116 -5.99 10.49 -0.43
CA SER A 116 -4.56 10.80 -0.49
C SER A 116 -3.70 9.60 -0.87
N ILE A 117 -3.95 8.44 -0.25
CA ILE A 117 -3.05 7.28 -0.32
C ILE A 117 -3.87 5.99 -0.34
N ILE A 118 -3.51 5.06 -1.23
CA ILE A 118 -3.94 3.66 -1.20
C ILE A 118 -2.85 2.85 -0.50
N GLY A 119 -3.16 2.25 0.65
CA GLY A 119 -2.25 1.39 1.40
C GLY A 119 -2.57 -0.09 1.20
N ILE A 120 -1.58 -0.92 0.91
CA ILE A 120 -1.76 -2.36 0.69
C ILE A 120 -0.72 -3.18 1.45
N ASP A 121 -1.11 -4.38 1.89
CA ASP A 121 -0.21 -5.35 2.53
C ASP A 121 0.44 -6.33 1.53
N PHE A 122 0.73 -5.83 0.32
CA PHE A 122 1.30 -6.59 -0.78
C PHE A 122 2.04 -5.70 -1.79
N ALA A 123 2.69 -6.30 -2.80
CA ALA A 123 3.65 -5.68 -3.71
C ALA A 123 3.03 -5.03 -4.98
N GLY A 124 1.90 -4.34 -4.82
CA GLY A 124 1.35 -3.46 -5.86
C GLY A 124 -0.12 -3.66 -6.18
N VAL A 125 -0.78 -2.57 -6.55
CA VAL A 125 -2.23 -2.57 -6.83
C VAL A 125 -2.59 -3.32 -8.12
N ARG A 126 -1.63 -3.44 -9.05
CA ARG A 126 -1.71 -4.23 -10.29
C ARG A 126 -0.41 -5.03 -10.48
N ARG A 127 -0.45 -6.09 -11.27
CA ARG A 127 0.71 -6.96 -11.55
C ARG A 127 1.37 -6.67 -12.89
N GLY A 128 2.61 -7.16 -13.03
CA GLY A 128 3.30 -7.27 -14.30
C GLY A 128 3.41 -5.93 -15.03
N LYS A 129 3.04 -5.90 -16.31
CA LYS A 129 3.17 -4.69 -17.16
C LYS A 129 2.23 -3.56 -16.75
N GLU A 130 1.18 -3.85 -15.98
CA GLU A 130 0.20 -2.85 -15.55
C GLU A 130 0.61 -2.09 -14.29
N HIS A 131 1.49 -2.68 -13.46
CA HIS A 131 1.90 -2.15 -12.16
C HIS A 131 2.38 -0.68 -12.27
N THR A 132 3.56 -0.45 -12.88
CA THR A 132 4.19 0.88 -12.91
C THR A 132 3.33 1.93 -13.62
N ALA A 133 2.61 1.54 -14.66
CA ALA A 133 1.71 2.43 -15.38
C ALA A 133 0.50 2.85 -14.52
N LYS A 134 0.01 1.94 -13.67
CA LYS A 134 -1.12 2.23 -12.77
C LYS A 134 -0.69 3.14 -11.61
N ASP A 135 0.47 2.93 -11.03
CA ASP A 135 0.95 3.79 -9.93
C ASP A 135 1.20 5.21 -10.42
N GLN A 136 1.79 5.36 -11.61
CA GLN A 136 1.95 6.66 -12.26
C GLN A 136 0.59 7.31 -12.55
N TYR A 137 -0.39 6.54 -13.03
CA TYR A 137 -1.75 7.03 -13.28
C TYR A 137 -2.45 7.54 -12.01
N CYS A 138 -2.19 6.93 -10.86
CA CYS A 138 -2.65 7.41 -9.56
C CYS A 138 -1.90 8.69 -9.15
N ALA A 139 -0.57 8.68 -9.23
CA ALA A 139 0.28 9.80 -8.83
C ALA A 139 0.00 11.07 -9.66
N ASP A 140 -0.34 10.93 -10.94
CA ASP A 140 -0.77 12.04 -11.81
C ASP A 140 -2.08 12.71 -11.35
N LYS A 141 -2.87 12.05 -10.48
CA LYS A 141 -4.08 12.60 -9.85
C LYS A 141 -3.89 12.93 -8.37
N GLY A 142 -2.66 12.94 -7.88
CA GLY A 142 -2.35 13.27 -6.49
C GLY A 142 -2.68 12.17 -5.48
N VAL A 143 -2.89 10.94 -5.94
CA VAL A 143 -3.12 9.76 -5.09
C VAL A 143 -1.94 8.82 -5.23
N PHE A 144 -1.38 8.38 -4.11
CA PHE A 144 -0.15 7.59 -4.10
C PHE A 144 -0.37 6.20 -3.52
N ILE A 145 0.53 5.28 -3.82
CA ILE A 145 0.50 3.91 -3.28
C ILE A 145 1.52 3.80 -2.15
N ILE A 146 1.14 3.09 -1.09
CA ILE A 146 2.09 2.52 -0.14
C ILE A 146 1.94 1.01 -0.16
N GLU A 147 3.03 0.33 -0.49
CA GLU A 147 3.08 -1.12 -0.58
C GLU A 147 3.62 -1.78 0.68
N ASN A 148 3.41 -3.09 0.77
CA ASN A 148 4.05 -3.96 1.77
C ASN A 148 3.82 -3.49 3.22
N LEU A 149 2.63 -2.96 3.52
CA LEU A 149 2.22 -2.66 4.89
C LEU A 149 2.08 -3.96 5.69
N CYS A 150 2.34 -3.92 6.99
CA CYS A 150 2.09 -5.02 7.91
C CYS A 150 1.16 -4.61 9.06
N ASN A 151 0.78 -5.57 9.91
CA ASN A 151 -0.01 -5.36 11.14
C ASN A 151 -1.39 -4.69 10.92
N LEU A 152 -1.91 -4.66 9.69
CA LEU A 152 -3.24 -4.13 9.40
C LEU A 152 -4.34 -4.92 10.13
N LYS A 153 -4.11 -6.22 10.39
CA LYS A 153 -4.97 -7.06 11.23
C LYS A 153 -5.13 -6.50 12.65
N GLU A 154 -4.05 -5.97 13.23
CA GLU A 154 -4.08 -5.36 14.56
C GLU A 154 -4.84 -4.03 14.56
N VAL A 155 -4.76 -3.28 13.45
CA VAL A 155 -5.55 -2.05 13.24
C VAL A 155 -7.04 -2.36 13.16
N LEU A 156 -7.40 -3.42 12.45
CA LEU A 156 -8.79 -3.86 12.26
C LEU A 156 -9.46 -4.33 13.56
N LYS A 157 -8.71 -4.86 14.53
CA LYS A 157 -9.26 -5.36 15.81
C LYS A 157 -10.44 -6.34 15.66
N GLY A 158 -10.49 -7.08 14.54
CA GLY A 158 -11.55 -8.03 14.22
C GLY A 158 -12.79 -7.45 13.54
N GLU A 159 -12.82 -6.15 13.26
CA GLU A 159 -13.89 -5.48 12.52
C GLU A 159 -13.66 -5.56 11.00
N MET A 160 -14.73 -5.43 10.21
CA MET A 160 -14.63 -5.39 8.74
C MET A 160 -14.03 -4.09 8.20
N SER A 161 -14.14 -2.99 8.96
CA SER A 161 -13.52 -1.73 8.62
C SER A 161 -13.28 -0.88 9.87
N VAL A 162 -12.11 -0.25 10.01
CA VAL A 162 -11.78 0.64 11.14
C VAL A 162 -11.19 1.94 10.65
N GLY A 163 -11.69 3.06 11.18
CA GLY A 163 -11.10 4.39 11.02
C GLY A 163 -9.96 4.62 12.02
N PHE A 164 -8.91 5.30 11.59
CA PHE A 164 -7.73 5.59 12.42
C PHE A 164 -7.04 6.89 11.98
N LYS A 165 -6.03 7.34 12.71
CA LYS A 165 -5.09 8.37 12.24
C LYS A 165 -3.83 7.68 11.74
N VAL A 166 -3.32 8.05 10.57
CA VAL A 166 -2.09 7.49 10.02
C VAL A 166 -1.02 8.57 9.92
N ASN A 167 0.20 8.21 10.29
CA ASN A 167 1.38 9.02 10.02
C ASN A 167 2.33 8.32 9.06
N THR A 168 2.75 9.02 8.01
CA THR A 168 3.62 8.51 6.94
C THR A 168 4.87 9.37 6.82
N TYR A 169 6.04 8.74 6.94
CA TYR A 169 7.34 9.42 6.87
C TYR A 169 8.25 8.74 5.84
N PRO A 170 8.15 9.12 4.55
CA PRO A 170 9.06 8.67 3.52
C PRO A 170 10.43 9.31 3.69
N VAL A 171 11.48 8.59 3.32
CA VAL A 171 12.82 9.17 3.21
C VAL A 171 12.83 10.21 2.09
N ASN A 172 13.52 11.33 2.29
CA ASN A 172 13.59 12.42 1.33
C ASN A 172 14.66 12.19 0.26
N PHE A 173 14.48 11.15 -0.56
CA PHE A 173 15.35 10.87 -1.71
C PHE A 173 14.86 11.60 -2.97
N THR A 174 15.79 11.88 -3.87
CA THR A 174 15.52 12.45 -5.20
C THR A 174 16.04 11.51 -6.29
N GLY A 175 15.45 11.59 -7.49
CA GLY A 175 15.85 10.77 -8.64
C GLY A 175 15.42 9.30 -8.56
N VAL A 176 14.49 8.97 -7.66
CA VAL A 176 13.95 7.61 -7.44
C VAL A 176 12.42 7.64 -7.47
N THR A 177 11.80 6.54 -7.86
CA THR A 177 10.33 6.41 -8.02
C THR A 177 9.63 5.84 -6.79
N GLY A 178 10.38 5.28 -5.86
CA GLY A 178 9.89 4.77 -4.58
C GLY A 178 10.69 5.38 -3.44
N LEU A 179 10.05 5.56 -2.29
CA LEU A 179 10.67 6.12 -1.09
C LEU A 179 10.40 5.16 0.08
N PRO A 180 11.40 4.49 0.66
CA PRO A 180 11.19 3.69 1.86
C PRO A 180 10.58 4.57 2.93
N CYS A 181 9.59 4.08 3.67
CA CYS A 181 8.85 4.94 4.57
C CYS A 181 8.48 4.23 5.87
N ARG A 182 8.36 5.03 6.94
CA ARG A 182 7.78 4.59 8.21
C ARG A 182 6.30 4.95 8.19
N VAL A 183 5.44 3.97 8.44
CA VAL A 183 3.99 4.16 8.53
C VAL A 183 3.49 3.68 9.89
N VAL A 184 2.76 4.55 10.59
CA VAL A 184 2.26 4.28 11.95
C VAL A 184 0.78 4.62 12.04
N ALA A 185 -0.03 3.68 12.51
CA ALA A 185 -1.41 3.93 12.87
C ALA A 185 -1.53 4.39 14.33
N LYS A 186 -2.35 5.40 14.58
CA LYS A 186 -2.76 5.90 15.90
C LYS A 186 -4.25 5.62 16.08
N ILE A 187 -4.56 4.74 17.03
CA ILE A 187 -5.90 4.26 17.39
C ILE A 187 -6.29 4.71 18.79
#